data_AF-A0AB34P4U0-F1
#
_entry.id   AF-A0AB34P4U0-F1
#
_cell.length_a   1.000
_cell.length_b   1.000
_cell.length_c   1.000
_cell.angle_alpha   90.00
_cell.angle_beta   90.00
_cell.angle_gamma   90.00
#
_symmetry.space_group_name_H-M   'P 1'
#
loop_
_entity.id
_entity.type
_entity.pdbx_description
1 polymer ?
#
loop_
_entity_poly.entity_id
_entity_poly.type
_entity_poly.pdbx_seq_one_letter_code
_entity_poly.pdbx_strand_id
1 'polypeptide(L)'
;MILPCVILGPMGMLLFGAGLDAVFKTQQLMGLVYCFGGLLIFSFLTFCLTLHIRAQQVWAWHVRTGRIPYFRKGGFLKGALVGGGVGLAAVFGCAVLGWKFAEHPVYGELATAAFYITFLWGLPVIVVLTLIVGWAKRAWDRTAAPSK
;
A
#
# COMPACT_ATOMS: atom_id res chain seq x y z
N MET A 1 -0.30 -3.28 -19.94
CA MET A 1 0.49 -3.36 -18.68
C MET A 1 2.00 -3.31 -18.88
N ILE A 2 2.52 -3.02 -20.07
CA ILE A 2 3.95 -3.16 -20.36
C ILE A 2 4.76 -2.08 -19.62
N LEU A 3 4.33 -0.81 -19.65
CA LEU A 3 5.12 0.30 -19.10
C LEU A 3 5.32 0.25 -17.56
N PRO A 4 4.30 0.02 -16.72
CA PRO A 4 4.50 -0.04 -15.27
C PRO A 4 5.36 -1.24 -14.85
N CYS A 5 5.15 -2.41 -15.46
CA CYS A 5 5.90 -3.61 -15.12
C CYS A 5 7.38 -3.52 -15.53
N VAL A 6 7.68 -2.89 -16.67
CA VAL A 6 9.06 -2.76 -17.17
C VAL A 6 9.91 -1.82 -16.30
N ILE A 7 9.31 -0.79 -15.71
CA ILE A 7 10.05 0.18 -14.90
C ILE A 7 10.01 -0.20 -13.41
N LEU A 8 8.81 -0.41 -12.85
CA LEU A 8 8.64 -0.68 -11.42
C LEU A 8 9.00 -2.12 -11.05
N GLY A 9 8.89 -3.09 -11.97
CA GLY A 9 9.21 -4.49 -11.69
C GLY A 9 10.67 -4.69 -11.30
N PRO A 10 11.64 -4.31 -12.16
CA PRO A 10 13.06 -4.39 -11.83
C PRO A 10 13.43 -3.58 -10.58
N MET A 11 12.88 -2.37 -10.44
CA MET A 11 13.08 -1.57 -9.23
C MET A 11 12.59 -2.28 -7.96
N GLY A 12 11.41 -2.91 -8.00
CA GLY A 12 10.88 -3.67 -6.86
C GLY A 12 11.76 -4.85 -6.48
N MET A 13 12.27 -5.61 -7.46
CA MET A 13 13.21 -6.71 -7.22
C MET A 13 14.55 -6.22 -6.65
N LEU A 14 15.09 -5.12 -7.19
CA LEU A 14 16.34 -4.53 -6.72
C LEU A 14 16.23 -4.03 -5.27
N LEU A 15 15.15 -3.32 -4.94
CA LEU A 15 14.91 -2.82 -3.58
C LEU A 15 14.71 -3.96 -2.59
N PHE A 16 13.97 -5.01 -2.97
CA PHE A 16 13.76 -6.17 -2.11
C PHE A 16 15.06 -6.97 -1.90
N GLY A 17 15.83 -7.20 -2.97
CA GLY A 17 17.12 -7.90 -2.88
C GLY A 17 18.17 -7.12 -2.09
N ALA A 18 18.30 -5.81 -2.34
CA ALA A 18 19.20 -4.94 -1.58
C ALA A 18 18.78 -4.81 -0.11
N GLY A 19 17.47 -4.79 0.15
CA GLY A 19 16.93 -4.79 1.51
C GLY A 19 17.31 -6.06 2.28
N LEU A 20 17.14 -7.24 1.68
CA LEU A 20 17.53 -8.51 2.29
C LEU A 20 19.03 -8.55 2.59
N ASP A 21 19.89 -8.18 1.64
CA ASP A 21 21.34 -8.17 1.85
C ASP A 21 21.77 -7.18 2.95
N ALA A 22 21.11 -6.01 3.03
CA ALA A 22 21.39 -5.01 4.06
C ALA A 22 20.91 -5.43 5.47
N VAL A 23 19.79 -6.15 5.57
CA VAL A 23 19.29 -6.71 6.85
C VAL A 23 20.29 -7.70 7.45
N PHE A 24 20.92 -8.54 6.62
CA PHE A 24 21.83 -9.59 7.11
C PHE A 24 23.22 -9.10 7.47
N LYS A 25 23.69 -7.97 6.92
CA LYS A 25 25.10 -7.58 7.03
C LYS A 25 25.44 -6.57 8.12
N THR A 26 24.63 -5.56 8.43
CA THR A 26 24.91 -4.60 9.54
C THR A 26 23.85 -3.51 9.75
N GLN A 27 23.08 -3.14 8.73
CA GLN A 27 22.17 -1.98 8.76
C GLN A 27 20.70 -2.44 8.75
N GLN A 28 20.27 -3.10 9.83
CA GLN A 28 18.94 -3.71 9.94
C GLN A 28 17.78 -2.73 9.62
N LEU A 29 17.91 -1.47 10.03
CA LEU A 29 16.87 -0.45 9.84
C LEU A 29 16.72 -0.05 8.36
N MET A 30 17.83 0.27 7.69
CA MET A 30 17.81 0.60 6.27
C MET A 30 17.38 -0.59 5.42
N GLY A 31 17.84 -1.80 5.78
CA GLY A 31 17.41 -3.03 5.11
C GLY A 31 15.89 -3.26 5.21
N LEU A 32 15.30 -3.03 6.38
CA LEU A 32 13.84 -3.11 6.57
C LEU A 32 13.10 -2.08 5.69
N VAL A 33 13.57 -0.84 5.65
CA VAL A 33 12.95 0.22 4.81
C VAL A 33 12.97 -0.19 3.33
N TYR A 34 14.09 -0.69 2.82
CA TYR A 34 14.19 -1.16 1.44
C TYR A 34 13.31 -2.39 1.16
N CYS A 35 13.23 -3.35 2.09
CA CYS A 35 12.32 -4.50 2.00
C CYS A 35 10.85 -4.07 1.94
N PHE A 36 10.42 -3.15 2.82
CA PHE A 36 9.06 -2.60 2.80
C PHE A 36 8.77 -1.87 1.49
N GLY A 37 9.72 -1.07 0.98
CA GLY A 37 9.61 -0.41 -0.31
C GLY A 37 9.41 -1.41 -1.47
N GLY A 38 10.22 -2.48 -1.50
CA GLY A 38 10.09 -3.55 -2.49
C GLY A 38 8.73 -4.26 -2.45
N LEU A 39 8.25 -4.61 -1.25
CA LEU A 39 6.93 -5.23 -1.05
C LEU A 39 5.77 -4.32 -1.48
N LEU A 40 5.85 -3.01 -1.20
CA LEU A 40 4.85 -2.04 -1.64
C LEU A 40 4.78 -1.94 -3.17
N ILE A 41 5.93 -1.92 -3.84
CA ILE A 41 5.98 -1.90 -5.31
C ILE A 41 5.41 -3.20 -5.90
N PHE A 42 5.76 -4.35 -5.32
CA PHE A 42 5.28 -5.64 -5.80
C PHE A 42 3.77 -5.81 -5.60
N SER A 43 3.24 -5.41 -4.44
CA SER A 43 1.80 -5.43 -4.15
C SER A 43 1.03 -4.46 -5.07
N PHE A 44 1.59 -3.27 -5.34
CA PHE A 44 1.01 -2.33 -6.29
C PHE A 44 0.92 -2.90 -7.72
N LEU A 45 2.01 -3.53 -8.21
CA LEU A 45 2.01 -4.19 -9.52
C LEU A 45 0.99 -5.33 -9.59
N THR A 46 0.92 -6.16 -8.55
CA THR A 46 -0.07 -7.25 -8.44
C THR A 46 -1.50 -6.71 -8.45
N PHE A 47 -1.75 -5.61 -7.74
CA PHE A 47 -3.04 -4.94 -7.74
C PHE A 47 -3.40 -4.41 -9.14
N CYS A 48 -2.46 -3.78 -9.83
CA CYS A 48 -2.65 -3.33 -11.21
C CYS A 48 -2.97 -4.50 -12.17
N LEU A 49 -2.28 -5.63 -12.00
CA LEU A 49 -2.53 -6.84 -12.78
C LEU A 49 -3.94 -7.37 -12.56
N THR A 50 -4.38 -7.40 -11.31
CA THR A 50 -5.71 -7.86 -10.96
C THR A 50 -6.79 -6.93 -11.54
N LEU A 51 -6.60 -5.61 -11.45
CA LEU A 51 -7.50 -4.65 -12.10
C LEU A 51 -7.55 -4.83 -13.62
N HIS A 52 -6.41 -5.11 -14.26
CA HIS A 52 -6.36 -5.36 -15.70
C HIS A 52 -7.14 -6.61 -16.10
N ILE A 53 -6.94 -7.73 -15.39
CA ILE A 53 -7.68 -8.98 -15.64
C ILE A 53 -9.19 -8.75 -15.46
N ARG A 54 -9.60 -8.04 -14.40
CA ARG A 54 -11.01 -7.73 -14.17
C ARG A 54 -11.59 -6.82 -15.25
N ALA A 55 -10.82 -5.85 -15.74
CA ALA A 55 -11.24 -5.02 -16.88
C ALA A 55 -11.44 -5.86 -18.16
N GLN A 56 -10.57 -6.84 -18.43
CA GLN A 56 -10.74 -7.76 -19.55
C GLN A 56 -12.00 -8.63 -19.39
N GLN A 57 -12.33 -9.07 -18.17
CA GLN A 57 -13.56 -9.81 -17.89
C GLN A 57 -14.82 -8.97 -18.12
N VAL A 58 -14.81 -7.69 -17.69
CA VAL A 58 -15.92 -6.75 -17.97
C VAL A 58 -16.10 -6.55 -19.47
N TRP A 59 -15.01 -6.43 -20.22
CA TRP A 59 -15.07 -6.32 -21.68
C TRP A 59 -15.65 -7.58 -22.32
N ALA A 60 -15.19 -8.77 -21.91
CA ALA A 60 -15.73 -10.04 -22.40
C ALA A 60 -17.24 -10.18 -22.08
N TRP A 61 -17.68 -9.72 -20.90
CA TRP A 61 -19.10 -9.69 -20.53
C TRP A 61 -19.90 -8.73 -21.42
N HIS A 62 -19.36 -7.54 -21.69
CA HIS A 62 -19.99 -6.55 -22.57
C HIS A 62 -20.19 -7.11 -23.98
N VAL A 63 -19.16 -7.72 -24.56
CA VAL A 63 -19.21 -8.35 -25.90
C VAL A 63 -20.25 -9.47 -25.96
N ARG A 64 -20.42 -10.25 -24.88
CA ARG A 64 -21.40 -11.36 -24.83
C ARG A 64 -22.85 -10.89 -24.67
N THR A 65 -23.09 -9.79 -23.96
CA THR A 65 -24.45 -9.36 -23.57
C THR A 65 -24.95 -8.18 -24.39
N GLY A 66 -24.07 -7.45 -25.07
CA GLY A 66 -24.40 -6.20 -25.76
C GLY A 66 -24.79 -5.03 -24.85
N ARG A 67 -24.71 -5.21 -23.52
CA ARG A 67 -25.14 -4.20 -22.53
C ARG A 67 -23.98 -3.33 -22.08
N ILE A 68 -24.17 -2.02 -22.05
CA ILE A 68 -23.14 -1.06 -21.59
C ILE A 68 -22.92 -1.23 -20.07
N PRO A 69 -21.67 -1.47 -19.61
CA PRO A 69 -21.38 -1.60 -18.19
C PRO A 69 -21.63 -0.29 -17.44
N TYR A 70 -22.48 -0.33 -16.41
CA TYR A 70 -22.70 0.82 -15.53
C TYR A 70 -21.69 0.84 -14.39
N PHE A 71 -20.79 1.82 -14.39
CA PHE A 71 -19.78 1.96 -13.35
C PHE A 71 -20.40 2.43 -12.03
N ARG A 72 -20.27 1.61 -10.99
CA ARG A 72 -20.73 1.97 -9.64
C ARG A 72 -19.98 3.22 -9.14
N LYS A 73 -20.71 4.30 -8.82
CA LYS A 73 -20.12 5.60 -8.44
C LYS A 73 -19.57 5.65 -7.00
N GLY A 74 -19.98 4.72 -6.14
CA GLY A 74 -19.55 4.62 -4.74
C GLY A 74 -18.23 3.86 -4.54
N GLY A 75 -17.77 3.75 -3.28
CA GLY A 75 -16.61 2.93 -2.89
C GLY A 75 -15.44 3.70 -2.31
N PHE A 76 -15.25 4.97 -2.73
CA PHE A 76 -14.16 5.81 -2.22
C PHE A 76 -14.25 6.00 -0.72
N LEU A 77 -15.40 6.46 -0.20
CA LEU A 77 -15.56 6.75 1.23
C LEU A 77 -15.32 5.50 2.10
N LYS A 78 -15.76 4.32 1.64
CA LYS A 78 -15.50 3.05 2.33
C LYS A 78 -14.01 2.72 2.38
N GLY A 79 -13.32 2.88 1.24
CA GLY A 79 -11.87 2.68 1.19
C GLY A 79 -11.11 3.72 2.01
N ALA A 80 -11.54 4.98 1.98
CA ALA A 80 -10.96 6.06 2.75
C ALA A 80 -11.09 5.81 4.25
N LEU A 81 -12.26 5.36 4.71
CA LEU A 81 -12.48 5.04 6.12
C LEU A 81 -11.55 3.89 6.59
N VAL A 82 -11.38 2.86 5.76
CA VAL A 82 -10.42 1.77 6.04
C VAL A 82 -8.98 2.29 6.04
N GLY A 83 -8.57 3.07 5.03
CA GLY A 83 -7.22 3.63 4.94
C GLY A 83 -6.88 4.57 6.09
N GLY A 84 -7.84 5.41 6.50
CA GLY A 84 -7.71 6.30 7.65
C GLY A 84 -7.64 5.53 8.97
N GLY A 85 -8.46 4.49 9.13
CA GLY A 85 -8.40 3.61 10.30
C GLY A 85 -7.06 2.88 10.43
N VAL A 86 -6.53 2.33 9.33
CA VAL A 86 -5.21 1.69 9.30
C VAL A 86 -4.10 2.70 9.59
N GLY A 87 -4.17 3.90 9.00
CA GLY A 87 -3.21 4.97 9.26
C GLY A 87 -3.22 5.41 10.73
N LEU A 88 -4.41 5.57 11.32
CA LEU A 88 -4.55 5.91 12.73
C LEU A 88 -3.99 4.83 13.64
N ALA A 89 -4.30 3.56 13.36
CA ALA A 89 -3.77 2.44 14.13
C ALA A 89 -2.24 2.36 14.06
N ALA A 90 -1.65 2.62 12.88
CA ALA A 90 -0.20 2.65 12.71
C ALA A 90 0.45 3.81 13.49
N VAL A 91 -0.08 5.03 13.35
CA VAL A 91 0.40 6.22 14.08
C VAL A 91 0.27 6.01 15.59
N PHE A 92 -0.88 5.51 16.06
CA PHE A 92 -1.08 5.22 17.48
C PHE A 92 -0.11 4.14 17.99
N GLY A 93 0.08 3.07 17.22
CA GLY A 93 1.04 2.01 17.55
C GLY A 93 2.47 2.55 17.69
N CYS A 94 2.91 3.40 16.76
CA CYS A 94 4.23 4.02 16.83
C CYS A 94 4.36 4.99 18.01
N ALA A 95 3.30 5.73 18.37
CA ALA A 95 3.31 6.59 19.55
C ALA A 95 3.42 5.78 20.86
N VAL A 96 2.67 4.67 20.97
CA VAL A 96 2.71 3.78 22.15
C VAL A 96 4.07 3.08 22.26
N LEU A 97 4.64 2.63 21.14
CA LEU A 97 5.97 2.02 21.12
C LEU A 97 7.05 3.03 21.53
N GLY A 98 6.96 4.27 21.03
CA GLY A 98 7.83 5.37 21.45
C GLY A 98 7.75 5.62 22.95
N TRP A 99 6.55 5.73 23.50
CA TRP A 99 6.35 5.97 24.93
C TRP A 99 6.88 4.82 25.81
N LYS A 100 6.64 3.56 25.41
CA LYS A 100 7.00 2.39 26.24
C LYS A 100 8.46 1.96 26.11
N PHE A 101 9.09 2.19 24.96
CA PHE A 101 10.42 1.65 24.65
C PHE A 101 11.49 2.72 24.45
N ALA A 102 11.22 4.01 24.71
CA ALA A 102 12.19 5.08 24.55
C ALA A 102 13.50 4.85 25.34
N GLU A 103 13.42 4.27 26.54
CA GLU A 103 14.57 4.04 27.43
C GLU A 103 15.23 2.65 27.22
N HIS A 104 14.72 1.84 26.30
CA HIS A 104 15.28 0.50 26.10
C HIS A 104 16.67 0.57 25.45
N PRO A 105 17.68 -0.16 25.97
CA PRO A 105 19.08 -0.04 25.54
C PRO A 105 19.35 -0.53 24.10
N VAL A 106 18.45 -1.30 23.51
CA VAL A 106 18.58 -1.85 22.15
C VAL A 106 17.56 -1.25 21.17
N TYR A 107 16.37 -0.89 21.66
CA TYR A 107 15.26 -0.41 20.83
C TYR A 107 14.94 1.08 21.01
N GLY A 108 15.62 1.78 21.92
CA GLY A 108 15.34 3.17 22.27
C GLY A 108 15.48 4.13 21.09
N GLU A 109 16.54 3.99 20.29
CA GLU A 109 16.74 4.81 19.08
C GLU A 109 15.64 4.59 18.03
N LEU A 110 15.22 3.33 17.84
CA LEU A 110 14.13 2.96 16.94
C LEU A 110 12.77 3.49 17.42
N ALA A 111 12.50 3.35 18.73
CA ALA A 111 11.25 3.79 19.35
C ALA A 111 11.13 5.32 19.33
N THR A 112 12.22 6.04 19.60
CA THR A 112 12.27 7.50 19.54
C THR A 112 12.15 8.01 18.10
N ALA A 113 12.84 7.40 17.13
CA ALA A 113 12.68 7.73 15.71
C ALA A 113 11.24 7.50 15.23
N ALA A 114 10.63 6.37 15.61
CA ALA A 114 9.22 6.08 15.31
C ALA A 114 8.29 7.14 15.93
N PHE A 115 8.56 7.58 17.16
CA PHE A 115 7.80 8.64 17.83
C PHE A 115 7.92 9.98 17.08
N TYR A 116 9.14 10.40 16.70
CA TYR A 116 9.34 11.64 15.95
C TYR A 116 8.67 11.61 14.58
N ILE A 117 8.81 10.51 13.84
CA ILE A 117 8.12 10.34 12.55
C ILE A 117 6.62 10.42 12.72
N THR A 118 6.09 9.80 13.78
CA THR A 118 4.66 9.84 14.09
C THR A 118 4.18 11.26 14.43
N PHE A 119 4.97 12.01 15.20
CA PHE A 119 4.64 13.37 15.59
C PHE A 119 4.69 14.35 14.42
N LEU A 120 5.73 14.28 13.58
CA LEU A 120 5.93 15.17 12.43
C LEU A 120 5.08 14.80 11.22
N TRP A 121 4.92 13.50 10.96
CA TRP A 121 4.33 12.97 9.72
C TRP A 121 3.07 12.14 9.93
N GLY A 122 2.57 11.99 11.16
CA GLY A 122 1.40 11.16 11.45
C GLY A 122 0.17 11.58 10.66
N LEU A 123 -0.16 12.87 10.63
CA LEU A 123 -1.30 13.38 9.86
C LEU A 123 -1.11 13.18 8.35
N PRO A 124 0.04 13.54 7.73
CA PRO A 124 0.34 13.17 6.36
C PRO A 124 0.20 11.68 6.06
N VAL A 125 0.72 10.79 6.92
CA VAL A 125 0.64 9.33 6.75
C VAL A 125 -0.81 8.86 6.73
N ILE A 126 -1.64 9.34 7.65
CA ILE A 126 -3.07 9.01 7.71
C ILE A 126 -3.79 9.49 6.44
N VAL A 127 -3.57 10.74 6.03
CA VAL A 127 -4.22 11.32 4.85
C VAL A 127 -3.81 10.58 3.57
N VAL A 128 -2.52 10.29 3.41
CA VAL A 128 -2.02 9.56 2.24
C VAL A 128 -2.61 8.15 2.17
N LEU A 129 -2.62 7.40 3.26
CA LEU A 129 -3.23 6.06 3.30
C LEU A 129 -4.74 6.10 3.02
N THR A 130 -5.44 7.09 3.58
CA THR A 130 -6.87 7.35 3.33
C THR A 130 -7.12 7.54 1.83
N LEU A 131 -6.33 8.38 1.17
CA LEU A 131 -6.48 8.64 -0.26
C LEU A 131 -6.17 7.41 -1.10
N ILE A 132 -5.04 6.73 -0.84
CA ILE A 132 -4.62 5.55 -1.61
C ILE A 132 -5.68 4.45 -1.52
N VAL A 133 -6.12 4.08 -0.32
CA VAL A 133 -7.10 3.00 -0.13
C VAL A 133 -8.46 3.40 -0.65
N GLY A 134 -8.86 4.68 -0.51
CA GLY A 134 -10.08 5.21 -1.10
C GLY A 134 -10.11 5.07 -2.62
N TRP A 135 -9.04 5.49 -3.30
CA TRP A 135 -8.92 5.36 -4.75
C TRP A 135 -8.80 3.91 -5.20
N ALA A 136 -8.03 3.09 -4.49
CA ALA A 136 -7.91 1.65 -4.76
C ALA A 136 -9.27 0.96 -4.68
N LYS A 137 -10.05 1.24 -3.63
CA LYS A 137 -11.40 0.66 -3.49
C LYS A 137 -12.34 1.12 -4.58
N ARG A 138 -12.28 2.39 -4.97
CA ARG A 138 -13.09 2.93 -6.07
C ARG A 138 -12.71 2.27 -7.42
N ALA A 139 -11.42 2.10 -7.70
CA ALA A 139 -10.94 1.43 -8.91
C ALA A 139 -11.37 -0.06 -8.93
N TRP A 140 -11.30 -0.71 -7.78
CA TRP A 140 -11.80 -2.07 -7.60
C TRP A 140 -13.31 -2.19 -7.88
N ASP A 141 -14.12 -1.28 -7.36
CA ASP A 141 -15.57 -1.35 -7.57
C ASP A 141 -15.98 -1.07 -9.02
N ARG A 142 -15.20 -0.25 -9.73
CA ARG A 142 -15.42 0.04 -11.17
C ARG A 142 -15.06 -1.12 -12.09
N THR A 143 -14.15 -2.00 -11.67
CA THR A 143 -13.74 -3.16 -12.46
C THR A 143 -14.54 -4.42 -12.12
N ALA A 144 -15.58 -4.32 -11.28
CA ALA A 144 -16.45 -5.45 -10.99
C ALA A 144 -17.40 -5.75 -12.16
N ALA A 145 -17.34 -6.98 -12.68
CA ALA A 145 -18.34 -7.46 -13.62
C ALA A 145 -19.73 -7.49 -12.95
N PRO A 146 -20.80 -7.06 -13.64
CA PRO A 146 -22.16 -7.21 -13.13
C PRO A 146 -22.47 -8.69 -12.89
N SER A 147 -23.09 -9.03 -11.75
CA SER A 147 -23.62 -10.38 -11.58
C SER A 147 -24.87 -10.51 -12.44
N LYS A 148 -24.78 -11.36 -13.48
CA LYS A 148 -25.83 -11.84 -14.40
C LYS A 148 -27.04 -10.93 -14.61
#